data_AF-A0A1F9MQ03-F1
#
_entry.id   AF-A0A1F9MQ03-F1
#
_cell.length_a   1.000
_cell.length_b   1.000
_cell.length_c   1.000
_cell.angle_alpha   90.00
_cell.angle_beta   90.00
_cell.angle_gamma   90.00
#
_symmetry.space_group_name_H-M   'P 1'
#
loop_
_entity.id
_entity.type
_entity.pdbx_description
1 polymer ?
#
loop_
_entity_poly.entity_id
_entity_poly.type
_entity_poly.pdbx_seq_one_letter_code
_entity_poly.pdbx_strand_id
1 'polypeptide(L)'
;MERIQLLPSKISGSSTNIASAIDLALQVLAHPSLQGYQKRIWILSDGLPNAGQDRHAALLKNARESWVNLNTVALGNFFNSNHGLLRDMATATHNGKFYEVKNLRELRAALGITRNPSRTQRSHRAEATVYAIDCSGSMLGAMEGKRKIDVAVQALEDLIAYKQQTWS
;
A
#
# COMPACT_ATOMS: atom_id res chain seq x y z
N MET A 1 -12.64 -12.64 6.47
CA MET A 1 -11.16 -12.51 6.61
C MET A 1 -10.37 -13.43 5.67
N GLU A 2 -11.01 -14.35 4.95
CA GLU A 2 -10.37 -15.46 4.23
C GLU A 2 -9.45 -15.08 3.04
N ARG A 3 -9.54 -13.86 2.49
CA ARG A 3 -8.85 -13.51 1.23
C ARG A 3 -7.39 -13.08 1.37
N ILE A 4 -6.98 -12.48 2.49
CA ILE A 4 -5.60 -11.97 2.66
C ILE A 4 -4.63 -13.13 2.89
N GLN A 5 -5.07 -14.18 3.58
CA GLN A 5 -4.29 -15.40 3.82
C GLN A 5 -3.94 -16.15 2.53
N LEU A 6 -4.67 -15.90 1.44
CA LEU A 6 -4.42 -16.48 0.13
C LEU A 6 -3.32 -15.75 -0.66
N LEU A 7 -2.89 -14.56 -0.25
CA LEU A 7 -1.88 -13.77 -0.99
C LEU A 7 -0.57 -14.55 -1.26
N PRO A 8 0.00 -15.32 -0.31
CA PRO A 8 1.20 -16.11 -0.60
C PRO A 8 0.99 -17.12 -1.73
N SER A 9 -0.22 -17.67 -1.88
CA SER A 9 -0.55 -18.61 -2.97
C SER A 9 -0.74 -17.91 -4.33
N LYS A 10 -0.89 -16.58 -4.33
CA LYS A 10 -1.02 -15.76 -5.54
C LYS A 10 0.33 -15.25 -6.05
N ILE A 11 1.42 -15.56 -5.34
CA ILE A 11 2.76 -15.26 -5.83
C ILE A 11 2.99 -16.02 -7.12
N SER A 12 2.97 -15.28 -8.23
CA SER A 12 3.09 -15.84 -9.56
C SER A 12 3.73 -14.79 -10.47
N GLY A 13 4.72 -15.22 -11.25
CA GLY A 13 5.39 -14.39 -12.23
C GLY A 13 6.58 -13.56 -11.71
N SER A 14 7.33 -13.03 -12.67
CA SER A 14 8.52 -12.20 -12.49
C SER A 14 8.23 -10.71 -12.63
N SER A 15 6.96 -10.32 -12.79
CA SER A 15 6.56 -8.94 -13.10
C SER A 15 5.78 -8.25 -12.00
N THR A 16 6.14 -7.01 -11.72
CA THR A 16 5.45 -6.10 -10.81
C THR A 16 4.78 -5.00 -11.64
N ASN A 17 3.46 -5.10 -11.84
CA ASN A 17 2.68 -4.15 -12.63
C ASN A 17 1.94 -3.15 -11.71
N ILE A 18 2.70 -2.21 -11.15
CA ILE A 18 2.17 -1.16 -10.27
C ILE A 18 1.14 -0.29 -11.00
N ALA A 19 1.35 0.00 -12.30
CA ALA A 19 0.41 0.79 -13.10
C ALA A 19 -1.01 0.19 -13.08
N SER A 20 -1.14 -1.11 -13.38
CA SER A 20 -2.45 -1.77 -13.38
C SER A 20 -3.08 -1.84 -11.99
N ALA A 21 -2.27 -1.94 -10.93
CA ALA A 21 -2.77 -1.88 -9.57
C ALA A 21 -3.34 -0.50 -9.21
N ILE A 22 -2.66 0.58 -9.61
CA ILE A 22 -3.14 1.96 -9.41
C ILE A 22 -4.44 2.18 -10.20
N ASP A 23 -4.49 1.76 -11.46
CA ASP A 23 -5.67 1.89 -12.31
C ASP A 23 -6.89 1.19 -11.69
N LEU A 24 -6.74 -0.09 -11.29
CA LEU A 24 -7.81 -0.83 -10.64
C LEU A 24 -8.25 -0.18 -9.32
N ALA A 25 -7.30 0.30 -8.52
CA ALA A 25 -7.61 0.99 -7.26
C ALA A 25 -8.39 2.29 -7.50
N LEU A 26 -8.04 3.06 -8.55
CA LEU A 26 -8.79 4.25 -8.94
C LEU A 26 -10.20 3.90 -9.39
N GLN A 27 -10.39 2.82 -10.16
CA GLN A 27 -11.72 2.36 -10.56
C GLN A 27 -12.59 1.98 -9.36
N VAL A 28 -12.04 1.25 -8.38
CA VAL A 28 -12.75 0.92 -7.12
C VAL A 28 -13.10 2.18 -6.35
N LEU A 29 -12.15 3.12 -6.21
CA LEU A 29 -12.34 4.36 -5.47
C LEU A 29 -13.23 5.38 -6.20
N ALA A 30 -13.47 5.21 -7.50
CA ALA A 30 -14.41 6.01 -8.28
C ALA A 30 -15.89 5.65 -8.02
N HIS A 31 -16.16 4.57 -7.29
CA HIS A 31 -17.54 4.13 -7.03
C HIS A 31 -18.38 5.24 -6.36
N PRO A 32 -19.62 5.51 -6.84
CA PRO A 32 -20.44 6.62 -6.32
C PRO A 32 -20.72 6.57 -4.82
N SER A 33 -20.82 5.38 -4.22
CA SER A 33 -21.03 5.23 -2.77
C SER A 33 -19.87 5.75 -1.91
N LEU A 34 -18.71 6.00 -2.51
CA LEU A 34 -17.53 6.55 -1.85
C LEU A 34 -17.40 8.07 -2.06
N GLN A 35 -18.45 8.74 -2.55
CA GLN A 35 -18.49 10.19 -2.64
C GLN A 35 -18.40 10.81 -1.24
N GLY A 36 -17.54 11.82 -1.07
CA GLY A 36 -17.31 12.49 0.22
C GLY A 36 -16.30 11.77 1.14
N TYR A 37 -15.90 10.54 0.82
CA TYR A 37 -14.85 9.83 1.57
C TYR A 37 -13.48 10.43 1.24
N GLN A 38 -12.58 10.42 2.22
CA GLN A 38 -11.16 10.54 1.94
C GLN A 38 -10.68 9.27 1.24
N LYS A 39 -10.01 9.39 0.10
CA LYS A 39 -9.60 8.24 -0.72
C LYS A 39 -8.09 8.04 -0.62
N ARG A 40 -7.67 6.80 -0.39
CA ARG A 40 -6.26 6.46 -0.25
C ARG A 40 -5.93 5.14 -0.92
N ILE A 41 -4.76 5.09 -1.55
CA ILE A 41 -4.16 3.87 -2.07
C ILE A 41 -2.86 3.65 -1.29
N TRP A 42 -2.63 2.42 -0.84
CA TRP A 42 -1.35 1.97 -0.30
C TRP A 42 -0.75 0.94 -1.24
N ILE A 43 0.45 1.19 -1.74
CA ILE A 43 1.24 0.21 -2.48
C ILE A 43 2.30 -0.37 -1.55
N LEU A 44 2.28 -1.68 -1.36
CA LEU A 44 3.29 -2.43 -0.63
C LEU A 44 4.09 -3.23 -1.66
N SER A 45 5.33 -2.82 -1.91
CA SER A 45 6.18 -3.45 -2.93
C SER A 45 7.63 -3.53 -2.43
N ASP A 46 8.36 -4.56 -2.83
CA ASP A 46 9.80 -4.64 -2.62
C ASP A 46 10.62 -4.35 -3.89
N GLY A 47 9.92 -4.15 -5.02
CA GLY A 47 10.51 -4.16 -6.35
C GLY A 47 10.26 -2.89 -7.16
N LEU A 48 11.15 -2.71 -8.14
CA LEU A 48 11.01 -1.80 -9.26
C LEU A 48 9.89 -2.32 -10.18
N PRO A 49 8.88 -1.51 -10.54
CA PRO A 49 7.93 -1.91 -11.56
C PRO A 49 8.67 -2.16 -12.87
N ASN A 50 8.38 -3.28 -13.50
CA ASN A 50 9.00 -3.68 -14.76
C ASN A 50 7.98 -3.74 -15.92
N ALA A 51 6.74 -3.31 -15.68
CA ALA A 51 5.67 -3.24 -16.68
C ALA A 51 4.82 -1.97 -16.52
N GLY A 52 4.37 -1.41 -17.65
CA GLY A 52 3.40 -0.31 -17.70
C GLY A 52 3.89 1.05 -17.20
N GLN A 53 5.20 1.28 -17.19
CA GLN A 53 5.80 2.52 -16.68
C GLN A 53 5.37 3.77 -17.43
N ASP A 54 5.12 3.64 -18.74
CA ASP A 54 4.60 4.67 -19.65
C ASP A 54 3.27 5.26 -19.17
N ARG A 55 2.46 4.47 -18.45
CA ARG A 55 1.15 4.89 -17.95
C ARG A 55 1.20 5.55 -16.57
N HIS A 56 2.32 5.47 -15.85
CA HIS A 56 2.41 5.98 -14.47
C HIS A 56 2.07 7.47 -14.39
N ALA A 57 2.62 8.31 -15.28
CA ALA A 57 2.39 9.75 -15.23
C ALA A 57 0.90 10.10 -15.37
N ALA A 58 0.19 9.47 -16.31
CA ALA A 58 -1.23 9.68 -16.53
C ALA A 58 -2.07 9.20 -15.32
N LEU A 59 -1.74 8.04 -14.76
CA LEU A 59 -2.44 7.48 -13.60
C LEU A 59 -2.21 8.31 -12.33
N LEU A 60 -1.00 8.79 -12.10
CA LEU A 60 -0.67 9.66 -10.97
C LEU A 60 -1.37 11.02 -11.10
N LYS A 61 -1.43 11.58 -12.31
CA LYS A 61 -2.21 12.79 -12.59
C LYS A 61 -3.70 12.55 -12.29
N ASN A 62 -4.28 11.46 -12.77
CA ASN A 62 -5.68 11.10 -12.48
C ASN A 62 -5.93 10.93 -10.97
N ALA A 63 -5.04 10.22 -10.26
CA ALA A 63 -5.13 10.06 -8.81
C ALA A 63 -5.12 11.42 -8.09
N ARG A 64 -4.23 12.32 -8.52
CA ARG A 64 -4.13 13.68 -7.99
C ARG A 64 -5.41 14.48 -8.23
N GLU A 65 -5.89 14.53 -9.47
CA GLU A 65 -7.11 15.27 -9.86
C GLU A 65 -8.36 14.72 -9.16
N SER A 66 -8.40 13.41 -8.90
CA SER A 66 -9.46 12.72 -8.16
C SER A 66 -9.33 12.81 -6.63
N TRP A 67 -8.38 13.61 -6.12
CA TRP A 67 -8.10 13.75 -4.68
C TRP A 67 -7.82 12.42 -3.95
N VAL A 68 -7.22 11.46 -4.66
CA VAL A 68 -6.78 10.18 -4.10
C VAL A 68 -5.32 10.32 -3.65
N ASN A 69 -5.05 10.04 -2.37
CA ASN A 69 -3.69 10.06 -1.84
C ASN A 69 -3.01 8.72 -2.09
N LEU A 70 -1.78 8.74 -2.60
CA LEU A 70 -1.00 7.53 -2.85
C LEU A 70 0.13 7.42 -1.82
N ASN A 71 0.07 6.37 -1.00
CA ASN A 71 1.14 6.00 -0.11
C ASN A 71 1.87 4.78 -0.66
N THR A 72 3.18 4.75 -0.49
CA THR A 72 4.03 3.66 -0.97
C THR A 72 4.92 3.17 0.18
N VAL A 73 5.07 1.85 0.26
CA VAL A 73 5.90 1.18 1.25
C VAL A 73 6.87 0.27 0.51
N ALA A 74 8.16 0.52 0.72
CA ALA A 74 9.24 -0.28 0.18
C ALA A 74 9.71 -1.32 1.20
N LEU A 75 9.58 -2.61 0.86
CA LEU A 75 9.80 -3.75 1.77
C LEU A 75 11.21 -4.37 1.64
N GLY A 76 11.92 -4.53 2.75
CA GLY A 76 13.13 -5.36 2.84
C GLY A 76 14.46 -4.61 2.79
N ASN A 77 15.55 -5.27 2.38
CA ASN A 77 16.90 -4.68 2.42
C ASN A 77 17.24 -3.85 1.17
N PHE A 78 17.79 -2.67 1.41
CA PHE A 78 17.85 -1.54 0.46
C PHE A 78 19.18 -1.40 -0.30
N PHE A 79 20.07 -2.37 -0.19
CA PHE A 79 21.44 -2.20 -0.67
C PHE A 79 21.57 -2.03 -2.20
N ASN A 80 20.53 -2.39 -2.98
CA ASN A 80 20.52 -2.24 -4.45
C ASN A 80 19.18 -1.73 -5.03
N SER A 81 18.25 -1.27 -4.20
CA SER A 81 16.88 -1.02 -4.64
C SER A 81 16.68 0.47 -4.95
N ASN A 82 16.57 0.83 -6.23
CA ASN A 82 16.25 2.20 -6.64
C ASN A 82 14.78 2.54 -6.31
N HIS A 83 14.51 2.90 -5.07
CA HIS A 83 13.16 3.26 -4.61
C HIS A 83 12.67 4.63 -5.10
N GLY A 84 13.45 5.31 -5.96
CA GLY A 84 13.10 6.62 -6.51
C GLY A 84 11.68 6.62 -7.06
N LEU A 85 11.30 5.58 -7.82
CA LEU A 85 9.97 5.52 -8.41
C LEU A 85 8.83 5.41 -7.38
N LEU A 86 8.96 4.60 -6.32
CA LEU A 86 7.94 4.53 -5.27
C LEU A 86 7.81 5.86 -4.52
N ARG A 87 8.94 6.55 -4.32
CA ARG A 87 8.97 7.87 -3.72
C ARG A 87 8.29 8.91 -4.62
N ASP A 88 8.62 8.92 -5.90
CA ASP A 88 8.05 9.83 -6.91
C ASP A 88 6.54 9.62 -7.07
N MET A 89 6.08 8.36 -7.02
CA MET A 89 4.66 8.04 -7.02
C MET A 89 3.94 8.64 -5.81
N ALA A 90 4.50 8.51 -4.61
CA ALA A 90 3.89 9.09 -3.41
C ALA A 90 3.85 10.62 -3.49
N THR A 91 4.95 11.27 -3.88
CA THR A 91 5.05 12.73 -3.95
C THR A 91 4.20 13.35 -5.07
N ALA A 92 3.82 12.58 -6.10
CA ALA A 92 2.95 13.05 -7.17
C ALA A 92 1.53 13.40 -6.68
N THR A 93 1.08 12.83 -5.55
CA THR A 93 -0.26 13.08 -4.98
C THR A 93 -0.21 14.04 -3.79
N HIS A 94 -1.32 14.70 -3.47
CA HIS A 94 -1.38 15.79 -2.48
C HIS A 94 -0.81 15.42 -1.11
N ASN A 95 -1.31 14.35 -0.48
CA ASN A 95 -0.86 13.88 0.84
C ASN A 95 -0.33 12.45 0.77
N GLY A 96 0.36 12.12 -0.32
CA GLY A 96 1.04 10.85 -0.47
C GLY A 96 2.29 10.77 0.42
N LYS A 97 2.61 9.55 0.86
CA LYS A 97 3.72 9.29 1.78
C LYS A 97 4.49 8.06 1.37
N PHE A 98 5.80 8.17 1.42
CA PHE A 98 6.72 7.08 1.15
C PHE A 98 7.32 6.58 2.47
N TYR A 99 7.37 5.25 2.62
CA TYR A 99 7.94 4.58 3.77
C TYR A 99 8.92 3.51 3.32
N GLU A 100 10.07 3.45 3.98
CA GLU A 100 11.01 2.35 3.88
C GLU A 100 10.86 1.51 5.15
N VAL A 101 10.63 0.20 5.01
CA VAL A 101 10.40 -0.68 6.15
C VAL A 101 11.25 -1.94 6.06
N LYS A 102 11.92 -2.26 7.16
CA LYS A 102 12.87 -3.39 7.28
C LYS A 102 12.31 -4.58 8.04
N ASN A 103 11.26 -4.38 8.82
CA ASN A 103 10.69 -5.36 9.73
C ASN A 103 9.17 -5.15 9.90
N LEU A 104 8.51 -6.12 10.54
CA LEU A 104 7.06 -6.07 10.79
C LEU A 104 6.66 -4.85 11.63
N ARG A 105 7.47 -4.49 12.62
CA ARG A 105 7.21 -3.36 13.51
C ARG A 105 7.16 -2.04 12.74
N GLU A 106 8.11 -1.79 11.85
CA GLU A 106 8.14 -0.60 11.00
C GLU A 106 6.95 -0.56 10.03
N LEU A 107 6.57 -1.72 9.45
CA LEU A 107 5.38 -1.81 8.60
C LEU A 107 4.10 -1.49 9.37
N ARG A 108 3.93 -2.04 10.58
CA ARG A 108 2.79 -1.70 11.47
C ARG A 108 2.74 -0.21 11.81
N ALA A 109 3.90 0.40 12.07
CA ALA A 109 4.01 1.83 12.35
C ALA A 109 3.65 2.70 11.13
N ALA A 110 4.10 2.31 9.93
CA ALA A 110 3.76 2.98 8.68
C ALA A 110 2.25 2.94 8.41
N LEU A 111 1.61 1.79 8.60
CA LEU A 111 0.16 1.61 8.48
C LEU A 111 -0.65 2.31 9.59
N GLY A 112 0.02 2.88 10.59
CA GLY A 112 -0.61 3.66 11.66
C GLY A 112 -1.22 2.81 12.78
N ILE A 113 -0.92 1.51 12.85
CA ILE A 113 -1.43 0.59 13.88
C ILE A 113 -0.90 0.98 15.27
N THR A 114 0.32 1.48 15.35
CA THR A 114 0.99 1.81 16.62
C THR A 114 0.74 3.24 17.09
N ARG A 115 -0.15 4.01 16.44
CA ARG A 115 -0.40 5.40 16.83
C ARG A 115 -1.33 5.44 18.03
N ASN A 116 -0.92 6.16 19.06
CA ASN A 116 -1.71 6.35 20.29
C ASN A 116 -3.06 7.03 19.92
N PRO A 117 -4.21 6.39 20.19
CA PRO A 117 -5.53 6.91 19.79
C PRO A 117 -5.86 8.27 20.42
N SER A 118 -5.18 8.63 21.51
CA SER A 118 -5.30 9.93 22.19
C SER A 118 -4.89 11.13 21.35
N ARG A 119 -4.20 10.94 20.21
CA ARG A 119 -3.66 12.03 19.38
C ARG A 119 -4.29 12.14 17.99
N THR A 120 -5.21 11.25 17.64
CA THR A 120 -6.02 11.40 16.43
C THR A 120 -7.15 12.40 16.73
N GLN A 121 -6.84 13.69 16.61
CA GLN A 121 -7.88 14.68 16.35
C GLN A 121 -8.76 14.12 15.23
N ARG A 122 -10.05 13.96 15.56
CA ARG A 122 -11.11 13.44 14.70
C ARG A 122 -10.98 14.02 13.29
N SER A 123 -10.43 13.25 12.35
CA SER A 123 -10.78 13.46 10.95
C SER A 123 -12.26 13.10 10.86
N HIS A 124 -13.13 14.11 10.80
CA HIS A 124 -14.58 13.95 10.73
C HIS A 124 -15.06 13.27 9.43
N ARG A 125 -14.16 12.90 8.52
CA ARG A 125 -14.51 12.29 7.24
C ARG A 125 -14.15 10.81 7.23
N ALA A 126 -15.11 10.00 6.81
CA ALA A 126 -14.90 8.59 6.52
C ALA A 126 -13.77 8.41 5.48
N GLU A 127 -12.98 7.36 5.61
CA GLU A 127 -11.85 7.05 4.71
C GLU A 127 -12.16 5.74 3.97
N ALA A 128 -11.92 5.73 2.66
CA ALA A 128 -11.93 4.56 1.80
C ALA A 128 -10.50 4.27 1.33
N THR A 129 -9.99 3.09 1.68
CA THR A 129 -8.59 2.75 1.46
C THR A 129 -8.45 1.44 0.70
N VAL A 130 -7.64 1.47 -0.37
CA VAL A 130 -7.27 0.29 -1.16
C VAL A 130 -5.82 -0.08 -0.87
N TYR A 131 -5.56 -1.35 -0.59
CA TYR A 131 -4.21 -1.91 -0.43
C TYR A 131 -3.84 -2.72 -1.67
N ALA A 132 -2.86 -2.22 -2.43
CA ALA A 132 -2.23 -2.91 -3.54
C ALA A 132 -0.94 -3.56 -3.03
N ILE A 133 -0.86 -4.89 -3.09
CA ILE A 133 0.23 -5.66 -2.50
C ILE A 133 0.94 -6.38 -3.63
N ASP A 134 2.25 -6.18 -3.74
CA ASP A 134 3.06 -6.91 -4.71
C ASP A 134 3.03 -8.41 -4.39
N CYS A 135 2.86 -9.22 -5.42
CA CYS A 135 2.87 -10.68 -5.37
C CYS A 135 3.92 -11.25 -6.32
N SER A 136 4.96 -10.47 -6.65
CA SER A 136 6.10 -10.91 -7.45
C SER A 136 7.00 -11.91 -6.69
N GLY A 137 7.85 -12.63 -7.42
CA GLY A 137 8.78 -13.60 -6.81
C GLY A 137 9.74 -13.02 -5.77
N SER A 138 10.09 -11.73 -5.83
CA SER A 138 10.98 -11.08 -4.84
C SER A 138 10.36 -10.98 -3.45
N MET A 139 9.02 -11.02 -3.37
CA MET A 139 8.27 -11.04 -2.11
C MET A 139 8.45 -12.36 -1.32
N LEU A 140 9.03 -13.40 -1.93
CA LEU A 140 9.51 -14.60 -1.24
C LEU A 140 10.83 -14.38 -0.49
N GLY A 141 11.53 -13.28 -0.77
CA GLY A 141 12.76 -12.90 -0.09
C GLY A 141 12.55 -12.70 1.41
N ALA A 142 13.63 -12.86 2.17
CA ALA A 142 13.58 -12.79 3.62
C ALA A 142 13.45 -11.34 4.14
N MET A 143 12.66 -11.18 5.20
CA MET A 143 12.47 -9.99 6.00
C MET A 143 12.22 -10.47 7.44
N GLU A 144 13.16 -10.19 8.35
CA GLU A 144 13.07 -10.61 9.75
C GLU A 144 12.90 -12.15 9.93
N GLY A 145 13.60 -12.94 9.11
CA GLY A 145 13.51 -14.41 9.16
C GLY A 145 12.21 -15.00 8.60
N LYS A 146 11.30 -14.18 8.08
CA LYS A 146 10.07 -14.59 7.36
C LYS A 146 10.12 -14.14 5.91
N ARG A 147 9.20 -14.60 5.06
CA ARG A 147 9.05 -14.03 3.70
C ARG A 147 8.42 -12.65 3.80
N LYS A 148 8.80 -11.70 2.94
CA LYS A 148 8.21 -10.35 2.90
C LYS A 148 6.69 -10.38 2.78
N ILE A 149 6.16 -11.31 1.96
CA ILE A 149 4.71 -11.48 1.81
C ILE A 149 4.03 -11.87 3.13
N ASP A 150 4.65 -12.73 3.94
CA ASP A 150 4.07 -13.16 5.22
C ASP A 150 4.04 -12.02 6.22
N VAL A 151 5.08 -11.17 6.21
CA VAL A 151 5.15 -9.94 7.01
C VAL A 151 4.05 -8.96 6.57
N ALA A 152 3.82 -8.80 5.27
CA ALA A 152 2.76 -7.95 4.74
C ALA A 152 1.36 -8.46 5.11
N VAL A 153 1.10 -9.76 4.96
CA VAL A 153 -0.14 -10.42 5.37
C VAL A 153 -0.40 -10.19 6.86
N GLN A 154 0.59 -10.49 7.71
CA GLN A 154 0.47 -10.33 9.15
C GLN A 154 0.14 -8.88 9.54
N ALA A 155 0.83 -7.89 8.95
CA ALA A 155 0.57 -6.48 9.24
C ALA A 155 -0.84 -6.03 8.84
N LEU A 156 -1.40 -6.57 7.75
CA LEU A 156 -2.76 -6.27 7.31
C LEU A 156 -3.82 -6.94 8.18
N GLU A 157 -3.56 -8.16 8.65
CA GLU A 157 -4.43 -8.82 9.64
C GLU A 157 -4.48 -8.01 10.94
N ASP A 158 -3.31 -7.57 11.44
CA ASP A 158 -3.24 -6.70 12.63
C ASP A 158 -3.99 -5.38 12.41
N LEU A 159 -3.88 -4.79 11.21
CA LEU A 159 -4.56 -3.55 10.87
C LEU A 159 -6.08 -3.71 10.89
N ILE A 160 -6.58 -4.81 10.31
CA ILE A 160 -8.01 -5.11 10.30
C ILE A 160 -8.51 -5.32 11.72
N ALA A 161 -7.80 -6.12 12.52
CA ALA A 161 -8.15 -6.36 13.92
C ALA A 161 -8.19 -5.04 14.72
N TYR A 162 -7.17 -4.19 14.56
CA TYR A 162 -7.12 -2.87 15.20
C TYR A 162 -8.31 -1.98 14.80
N LYS A 163 -8.64 -1.94 13.51
CA LYS A 163 -9.79 -1.17 13.01
C LYS A 163 -11.12 -1.75 13.49
N GLN A 164 -11.26 -3.06 13.61
CA GLN A 164 -12.48 -3.65 14.16
C GLN A 164 -12.67 -3.28 15.64
N GLN A 165 -11.60 -3.34 16.45
CA GLN A 165 -11.67 -2.99 17.87
C GLN A 165 -11.90 -1.49 18.14
N THR A 166 -11.37 -0.62 17.28
CA THR A 166 -11.49 0.83 17.48
C THR A 166 -12.88 1.37 17.08
N TRP A 167 -13.61 0.63 16.25
CA TRP A 167 -14.88 1.07 15.65
C TRP A 167 -16.08 0.19 16.06
N SER A 168 -15.86 -0.85 16.87
CA SER A 168 -16.89 -1.61 17.60
C SER A 168 -17.30 -0.87 18.87
#